data_AF-A0A1G7D8A3-F1
#
_entry.id   AF-A0A1G7D8A3-F1
#
_cell.length_a   1.000
_cell.length_b   1.000
_cell.length_c   1.000
_cell.angle_alpha   90.00
_cell.angle_beta   90.00
_cell.angle_gamma   90.00
#
_symmetry.space_group_name_H-M   'P 1'
#
loop_
_entity.id
_entity.type
_entity.pdbx_description
1 polymer ?
#
loop_
_entity_poly.entity_id
_entity_poly.type
_entity_poly.pdbx_seq_one_letter_code
_entity_poly.pdbx_strand_id
1 'polypeptide(L)'
;MESFERPFGDETGPVQAPMHPAWIRIMPCSIELFRTVPSVNPFPANWWAEAFPEDDIWNEPVWCDPGDVDDWIAEASEHHLGASPEVIEKEAREEYDRATAERSERIDTFTTHCRRAGLPVPHTVRDLLEFLLALGLYRSEMREGKLFVAPLLYINPFDVLAFDKLEAIEEAADQRGDLEELTAIAIRRIGGVDYEFDDEGHFVLPGNAKSATVTVSLAALADDAGVPAPVIRGMLMELAEDGDVAGSVDLGEVPVADEFTLTASDDLLGGYPNDELLPPEHA
;
A
#
# COMPACT_ATOMS: atom_id res chain seq x y z
N MET A 1 -0.61 -10.67 12.59
CA MET A 1 -0.55 -9.23 12.91
C MET A 1 -1.97 -8.67 12.76
N GLU A 2 -2.59 -8.13 13.82
CA GLU A 2 -3.92 -7.52 13.67
C GLU A 2 -3.80 -6.38 12.64
N SER A 3 -4.57 -6.44 11.55
CA SER A 3 -4.81 -5.27 10.71
C SER A 3 -5.08 -4.10 11.64
N PHE A 4 -4.49 -2.92 11.41
CA PHE A 4 -4.98 -1.70 12.03
C PHE A 4 -6.46 -1.58 11.64
N GLU A 5 -7.36 -2.15 12.45
CA GLU A 5 -8.79 -2.21 12.20
C GLU A 5 -9.22 -0.76 12.03
N ARG A 6 -9.61 -0.40 10.80
CA ARG A 6 -9.98 0.97 10.39
C ARG A 6 -10.96 1.57 11.42
N PRO A 7 -10.54 2.44 12.36
CA PRO A 7 -11.40 2.75 13.49
C PRO A 7 -12.41 3.87 13.20
N PHE A 8 -12.45 4.43 11.98
CA PHE A 8 -13.04 5.76 11.78
C PHE A 8 -14.02 5.78 10.61
N GLY A 9 -15.30 5.58 10.93
CA GLY A 9 -16.45 5.60 10.03
C GLY A 9 -17.44 6.76 10.24
N ASP A 10 -17.08 7.82 10.95
CA ASP A 10 -17.99 8.97 11.21
C ASP A 10 -17.41 10.31 10.71
N GLU A 11 -18.28 11.17 10.17
CA GLU A 11 -18.00 12.48 9.53
C GLU A 11 -17.24 13.52 10.42
N THR A 12 -16.90 13.16 11.65
CA THR A 12 -16.14 14.00 12.61
C THR A 12 -14.84 13.36 13.13
N GLY A 13 -14.48 12.15 12.66
CA GLY A 13 -13.29 11.42 13.06
C GLY A 13 -12.02 11.79 12.28
N PRO A 14 -10.87 11.19 12.63
CA PRO A 14 -9.67 11.24 11.81
C PRO A 14 -9.96 10.79 10.38
N VAL A 15 -9.34 11.45 9.43
CA VAL A 15 -9.40 11.13 8.00
C VAL A 15 -8.09 10.47 7.55
N GLN A 16 -8.18 9.67 6.51
CA GLN A 16 -7.00 9.13 5.82
C GLN A 16 -6.51 10.15 4.78
N ALA A 17 -5.31 10.67 4.98
CA ALA A 17 -4.66 11.50 3.99
C ALA A 17 -4.38 10.69 2.71
N PRO A 18 -4.60 11.25 1.52
CA PRO A 18 -4.17 10.62 0.27
C PRO A 18 -2.65 10.43 0.28
N MET A 19 -2.21 9.23 -0.08
CA MET A 19 -0.79 8.86 -0.14
C MET A 19 -0.49 8.27 -1.52
N HIS A 20 0.65 8.65 -2.09
CA HIS A 20 1.13 8.02 -3.32
C HIS A 20 1.49 6.55 -3.03
N PRO A 21 1.05 5.57 -3.84
CA PRO A 21 1.23 4.14 -3.57
C PRO A 21 2.68 3.73 -3.29
N ALA A 22 3.62 4.25 -4.08
CA ALA A 22 5.06 4.02 -3.90
C ALA A 22 5.62 4.29 -2.49
N TRP A 23 4.99 5.17 -1.71
CA TRP A 23 5.43 5.40 -0.34
C TRP A 23 5.29 4.16 0.54
N ILE A 24 4.35 3.26 0.22
CA ILE A 24 4.20 1.95 0.87
C ILE A 24 5.45 1.10 0.66
N ARG A 25 6.13 1.17 -0.49
CA ARG A 25 7.39 0.44 -0.70
C ARG A 25 8.60 1.16 -0.14
N ILE A 26 8.63 2.49 -0.15
CA ILE A 26 9.86 3.26 0.17
C ILE A 26 9.98 3.65 1.65
N MET A 27 8.88 4.03 2.31
CA MET A 27 8.92 4.60 3.68
C MET A 27 8.92 3.51 4.76
N PRO A 28 9.25 3.81 6.02
CA PRO A 28 9.04 2.85 7.12
C PRO A 28 7.56 2.49 7.35
N CYS A 29 7.28 1.32 7.95
CA CYS A 29 5.90 0.83 8.21
C CYS A 29 5.05 1.85 8.98
N SER A 30 5.65 2.65 9.87
CA SER A 30 4.95 3.71 10.61
C SER A 30 4.45 4.88 9.74
N ILE A 31 4.68 4.89 8.42
CA ILE A 31 4.10 5.90 7.52
C ILE A 31 2.57 5.91 7.58
N GLU A 32 1.92 4.76 7.80
CA GLU A 32 0.47 4.65 7.94
C GLU A 32 -0.08 5.44 9.14
N LEU A 33 0.69 5.56 10.23
CA LEU A 33 0.34 6.43 11.36
C LEU A 33 0.18 7.89 10.90
N PHE A 34 1.08 8.34 10.03
CA PHE A 34 1.08 9.69 9.49
C PHE A 34 0.08 9.89 8.35
N ARG A 35 -0.59 8.83 7.89
CA ARG A 35 -1.73 8.94 6.99
C ARG A 35 -3.01 9.28 7.76
N THR A 36 -3.14 8.82 9.00
CA THR A 36 -4.29 9.10 9.86
C THR A 36 -4.16 10.48 10.51
N VAL A 37 -4.99 11.43 10.09
CA VAL A 37 -4.90 12.84 10.51
C VAL A 37 -6.27 13.41 10.89
N PRO A 38 -6.38 14.44 11.76
CA PRO A 38 -7.68 15.04 12.08
C PRO A 38 -8.24 15.87 10.91
N SER A 39 -7.38 16.29 9.97
CA SER A 39 -7.77 17.01 8.76
C SER A 39 -6.64 17.00 7.73
N VAL A 40 -6.98 17.07 6.44
CA VAL A 40 -6.01 17.38 5.37
C VAL A 40 -5.62 18.86 5.33
N ASN A 41 -6.33 19.72 6.07
CA ASN A 41 -5.95 21.11 6.30
C ASN A 41 -5.01 21.22 7.51
N PRO A 42 -4.24 22.33 7.64
CA PRO A 42 -3.30 22.48 8.75
C PRO A 42 -3.93 22.24 10.13
N PHE A 43 -3.36 21.32 10.90
CA PHE A 43 -3.76 20.94 12.25
C PHE A 43 -2.57 20.98 13.22
N PRO A 44 -2.79 21.07 14.55
CA PRO A 44 -1.71 21.13 15.53
C PRO A 44 -0.85 19.85 15.50
N ALA A 45 0.48 19.99 15.41
CA ALA A 45 1.40 18.84 15.38
C ALA A 45 1.34 17.97 16.64
N ASN A 46 0.90 18.55 17.77
CA ASN A 46 0.72 17.82 19.02
C ASN A 46 -0.53 16.94 19.06
N TRP A 47 -1.36 16.93 18.00
CA TRP A 47 -2.58 16.13 17.94
C TRP A 47 -2.31 14.63 18.16
N TRP A 48 -1.29 14.04 17.52
CA TRP A 48 -0.99 12.62 17.72
C TRP A 48 -0.63 12.30 19.19
N ALA A 49 0.03 13.22 19.91
CA ALA A 49 0.31 13.04 21.33
C ALA A 49 -0.96 13.12 22.21
N GLU A 50 -1.99 13.82 21.75
CA GLU A 50 -3.31 13.88 22.41
C GLU A 50 -4.19 12.68 22.04
N ALA A 51 -4.07 12.19 20.80
CA ALA A 51 -4.82 11.05 20.28
C ALA A 51 -4.34 9.70 20.84
N PHE A 52 -3.03 9.59 21.10
CA PHE A 52 -2.38 8.40 21.65
C PHE A 52 -1.65 8.75 22.96
N PRO A 53 -2.38 9.07 24.05
CA PRO A 53 -1.78 9.55 25.29
C PRO A 53 -1.21 8.44 26.18
N GLU A 54 -1.66 7.19 25.99
CA GLU A 54 -1.26 6.03 26.80
C GLU A 54 -0.10 5.24 26.17
N ASP A 55 0.14 5.46 24.88
CA ASP A 55 1.15 4.75 24.10
C ASP A 55 2.40 5.64 23.94
N ASP A 56 3.58 5.06 24.13
CA ASP A 56 4.84 5.77 23.85
C ASP A 56 5.18 5.74 22.34
N ILE A 57 4.14 5.93 21.49
CA ILE A 57 4.24 5.81 20.03
C ILE A 57 5.39 6.63 19.46
N TRP A 58 5.70 7.77 20.07
CA TRP A 58 6.73 8.67 19.59
C TRP A 58 8.15 8.10 19.68
N ASN A 59 8.38 7.16 20.59
CA ASN A 59 9.66 6.49 20.78
C ASN A 59 9.68 5.07 20.20
N GLU A 60 8.57 4.62 19.61
CA GLU A 60 8.50 3.32 18.93
C GLU A 60 9.37 3.31 17.66
N PRO A 61 9.94 2.14 17.31
CA PRO A 61 10.65 1.95 16.06
C PRO A 61 9.77 2.25 14.84
N VAL A 62 10.35 2.85 13.80
CA VAL A 62 9.61 3.19 12.56
C VAL A 62 9.38 1.99 11.64
N TRP A 63 10.21 0.95 11.81
CA TRP A 63 10.13 -0.30 11.07
C TRP A 63 9.48 -1.34 11.97
N CYS A 64 8.44 -1.96 11.45
CA CYS A 64 7.79 -3.11 12.03
C CYS A 64 8.81 -4.23 12.29
N ASP A 65 8.62 -4.97 13.38
CA ASP A 65 9.40 -6.17 13.68
C ASP A 65 8.66 -7.38 13.07
N PRO A 66 9.31 -8.20 12.23
CA PRO A 66 8.68 -9.44 11.74
C PRO A 66 8.29 -10.39 12.88
N GLY A 67 8.84 -10.23 14.09
CA GLY A 67 8.50 -11.06 15.25
C GLY A 67 9.37 -12.30 15.36
N ASP A 68 8.96 -13.26 16.19
CA ASP A 68 9.70 -14.51 16.36
C ASP A 68 9.33 -15.52 15.27
N VAL A 69 10.33 -16.18 14.68
CA VAL A 69 10.13 -17.25 13.68
C VAL A 69 9.27 -18.39 14.23
N ASP A 70 9.32 -18.64 15.55
CA ASP A 70 8.49 -19.67 16.18
C ASP A 70 6.99 -19.30 16.15
N ASP A 71 6.64 -18.01 16.18
CA ASP A 71 5.26 -17.54 16.03
C ASP A 71 4.75 -17.75 14.59
N TRP A 72 5.61 -17.53 13.59
CA TRP A 72 5.28 -17.80 12.18
C TRP A 72 5.03 -19.29 11.93
N ILE A 73 5.86 -20.16 12.53
CA ILE A 73 5.68 -21.61 12.45
C ILE A 73 4.37 -22.03 13.12
N ALA A 74 4.03 -21.42 14.26
CA ALA A 74 2.77 -21.68 14.95
C ALA A 74 1.56 -21.27 14.11
N GLU A 75 1.57 -20.05 13.55
CA GLU A 75 0.51 -19.55 12.66
C GLU A 75 0.36 -20.43 11.41
N ALA A 76 1.46 -20.73 10.71
CA ALA A 76 1.44 -21.61 9.55
C ALA A 76 0.86 -22.99 9.88
N SER A 77 1.16 -23.54 11.06
CA SER A 77 0.63 -24.82 11.53
C SER A 77 -0.88 -24.80 11.79
N GLU A 78 -1.45 -23.66 12.16
CA GLU A 78 -2.88 -23.48 12.35
C GLU A 78 -3.64 -23.40 11.01
N HIS A 79 -3.00 -22.87 9.97
CA HIS A 79 -3.62 -22.62 8.67
C HIS A 79 -3.37 -23.72 7.61
N HIS A 80 -2.31 -24.52 7.72
CA HIS A 80 -1.95 -25.55 6.72
C HIS A 80 -2.50 -26.94 7.07
N LEU A 81 -3.79 -27.16 6.77
CA LEU A 81 -4.43 -28.47 6.97
C LEU A 81 -3.97 -29.49 5.92
N GLY A 82 -3.11 -30.43 6.33
CA GLY A 82 -2.79 -31.64 5.54
C GLY A 82 -1.32 -31.77 5.11
N ALA A 83 -0.50 -30.74 5.27
CA ALA A 83 0.95 -30.81 5.11
C ALA A 83 1.63 -31.49 6.32
N SER A 84 2.82 -32.05 6.13
CA SER A 84 3.58 -32.59 7.27
C SER A 84 4.20 -31.44 8.09
N PRO A 85 4.36 -31.59 9.41
CA PRO A 85 4.96 -30.54 10.25
C PRO A 85 6.35 -30.09 9.78
N GLU A 86 7.13 -31.00 9.21
CA GLU A 86 8.46 -30.73 8.66
C GLU A 86 8.42 -29.83 7.43
N VAL A 87 7.37 -29.95 6.60
CA VAL A 87 7.17 -29.08 5.43
C VAL A 87 6.68 -27.71 5.87
N ILE A 88 5.68 -27.66 6.76
CA ILE A 88 5.15 -26.39 7.31
C ILE A 88 6.24 -25.58 7.98
N GLU A 89 7.06 -26.19 8.84
CA GLU A 89 8.17 -25.50 9.50
C GLU A 89 9.19 -24.97 8.47
N LYS A 90 9.52 -25.78 7.46
CA LYS A 90 10.46 -25.37 6.42
C LYS A 90 9.93 -24.17 5.63
N GLU A 91 8.69 -24.23 5.18
CA GLU A 91 8.04 -23.15 4.40
C GLU A 91 7.92 -21.88 5.24
N ALA A 92 7.47 -21.97 6.50
CA ALA A 92 7.39 -20.83 7.41
C ALA A 92 8.76 -20.16 7.65
N ARG A 93 9.84 -20.95 7.75
CA ARG A 93 11.21 -20.42 7.88
C ARG A 93 11.72 -19.76 6.61
N GLU A 94 11.50 -20.39 5.46
CA GLU A 94 11.88 -19.81 4.16
C GLU A 94 11.17 -18.47 3.92
N GLU A 95 9.90 -18.39 4.32
CA GLU A 95 9.07 -17.20 4.23
C GLU A 95 9.50 -16.10 5.22
N TYR A 96 9.78 -16.47 6.48
CA TYR A 96 10.35 -15.55 7.47
C TYR A 96 11.70 -14.96 7.02
N ASP A 97 12.58 -15.80 6.46
CA ASP A 97 13.88 -15.38 5.94
C ASP A 97 13.72 -14.41 4.75
N ARG A 98 12.74 -14.67 3.86
CA ARG A 98 12.38 -13.79 2.74
C ARG A 98 11.92 -12.41 3.25
N ALA A 99 10.92 -12.37 4.12
CA ALA A 99 10.38 -11.12 4.66
C ALA A 99 11.47 -10.31 5.41
N THR A 100 12.35 -10.99 6.16
CA THR A 100 13.46 -10.34 6.85
C THR A 100 14.50 -9.75 5.87
N ALA A 101 14.78 -10.45 4.77
CA ALA A 101 15.69 -9.98 3.73
C ALA A 101 15.12 -8.76 2.99
N GLU A 102 13.85 -8.81 2.58
CA GLU A 102 13.13 -7.71 1.91
C GLU A 102 13.09 -6.47 2.81
N ARG A 103 12.76 -6.63 4.09
CA ARG A 103 12.80 -5.54 5.07
C ARG A 103 14.20 -4.92 5.18
N SER A 104 15.25 -5.74 5.20
CA SER A 104 16.63 -5.28 5.30
C SER A 104 17.03 -4.45 4.07
N GLU A 105 16.66 -4.91 2.88
CA GLU A 105 16.88 -4.20 1.62
C GLU A 105 16.12 -2.86 1.57
N ARG A 106 14.86 -2.85 2.03
CA ARG A 106 14.03 -1.64 2.12
C ARG A 106 14.65 -0.61 3.07
N ILE A 107 15.15 -1.04 4.24
CA ILE A 107 15.87 -0.18 5.18
C ILE A 107 17.13 0.42 4.55
N ASP A 108 17.90 -0.37 3.82
CA ASP A 108 19.14 0.08 3.16
C ASP A 108 18.86 1.09 2.04
N THR A 109 17.81 0.85 1.26
CA THR A 109 17.33 1.74 0.20
C THR A 109 16.87 3.07 0.79
N PHE A 110 15.99 3.03 1.79
CA PHE A 110 15.52 4.22 2.50
C PHE A 110 16.67 5.00 3.15
N THR A 111 17.62 4.31 3.78
CA THR A 111 18.83 4.91 4.37
C THR A 111 19.68 5.62 3.33
N THR A 112 19.78 5.05 2.13
CA THR A 112 20.50 5.65 1.00
C THR A 112 19.83 6.93 0.53
N HIS A 113 18.50 6.94 0.42
CA HIS A 113 17.74 8.14 0.11
C HIS A 113 17.88 9.23 1.18
N CYS A 114 17.80 8.89 2.46
CA CYS A 114 18.05 9.83 3.57
C CYS A 114 19.43 10.49 3.43
N ARG A 115 20.47 9.68 3.19
CA ARG A 115 21.85 10.15 3.03
C ARG A 115 21.99 11.11 1.84
N ARG A 116 21.39 10.79 0.68
CA ARG A 116 21.45 11.63 -0.52
C ARG A 116 20.66 12.94 -0.35
N ALA A 117 19.56 12.90 0.40
CA ALA A 117 18.79 14.09 0.78
C ALA A 117 19.50 14.95 1.86
N GLY A 118 20.58 14.45 2.47
CA GLY A 118 21.27 15.12 3.57
C GLY A 118 20.46 15.14 4.87
N LEU A 119 19.54 14.18 5.04
CA LEU A 119 18.66 14.05 6.19
C LEU A 119 19.13 12.90 7.10
N PRO A 120 18.91 13.00 8.43
CA PRO A 120 19.15 11.88 9.33
C PRO A 120 18.19 10.73 9.01
N VAL A 121 18.64 9.49 9.24
CA VAL A 121 17.78 8.30 9.14
C VAL A 121 16.85 8.29 10.35
N PRO A 122 15.52 8.31 10.17
CA PRO A 122 14.60 8.20 11.30
C PRO A 122 14.67 6.80 11.92
N HIS A 123 14.76 6.76 13.25
CA HIS A 123 14.74 5.51 14.02
C HIS A 123 13.46 5.40 14.85
N THR A 124 12.89 6.53 15.26
CA THR A 124 11.63 6.61 16.00
C THR A 124 10.55 7.33 15.21
N VAL A 125 9.28 7.10 15.57
CA VAL A 125 8.13 7.81 14.97
C VAL A 125 8.30 9.33 15.04
N ARG A 126 8.89 9.85 16.12
CA ARG A 126 9.23 11.27 16.24
C ARG A 126 10.21 11.71 15.16
N ASP A 127 11.29 10.97 14.98
CA ASP A 127 12.28 11.26 13.94
C ASP A 127 11.63 11.20 12.55
N LEU A 128 10.68 10.28 12.33
CA LEU A 128 9.96 10.16 11.07
C LEU A 128 9.13 11.41 10.78
N LEU A 129 8.41 11.98 11.74
CA LEU A 129 7.69 13.26 11.52
C LEU A 129 8.65 14.38 11.12
N GLU A 130 9.80 14.49 11.81
CA GLU A 130 10.82 15.49 11.48
C GLU A 130 11.38 15.28 10.06
N PHE A 131 11.62 14.02 9.68
CA PHE A 131 12.03 13.65 8.34
C PHE A 131 10.98 14.02 7.28
N LEU A 132 9.71 13.69 7.50
CA LEU A 132 8.61 14.01 6.57
C LEU A 132 8.46 15.53 6.37
N LEU A 133 8.63 16.31 7.43
CA LEU A 133 8.64 17.77 7.37
C LEU A 133 9.83 18.30 6.57
N ALA A 134 11.03 17.73 6.78
CA ALA A 134 12.24 18.16 6.10
C ALA A 134 12.24 17.77 4.61
N LEU A 135 11.66 16.62 4.28
CA LEU A 135 11.52 16.12 2.90
C LEU A 135 10.42 16.86 2.12
N GLY A 136 9.50 17.54 2.82
CA GLY A 136 8.40 18.28 2.21
C GLY A 136 7.12 17.45 2.00
N LEU A 137 7.08 16.23 2.55
CA LEU A 137 5.88 15.39 2.58
C LEU A 137 4.87 15.85 3.64
N TYR A 138 5.29 16.78 4.50
CA TYR A 138 4.41 17.59 5.32
C TYR A 138 4.82 19.06 5.19
N ARG A 139 3.85 19.96 5.04
CA ARG A 139 4.08 21.40 5.21
C ARG A 139 3.87 21.79 6.66
N SER A 140 4.61 22.79 7.13
CA SER A 140 4.40 23.36 8.46
C SER A 140 4.31 24.88 8.46
N GLU A 141 3.61 25.40 9.47
CA GLU A 141 3.54 26.82 9.77
C GLU A 141 3.43 27.06 11.27
N MET A 142 3.94 28.21 11.74
CA MET A 142 3.79 28.62 13.14
C MET A 142 2.59 29.56 13.28
N ARG A 143 1.63 29.18 14.13
CA ARG A 143 0.47 30.03 14.49
C ARG A 143 0.41 30.18 16.00
N GLU A 144 0.45 31.42 16.48
CA GLU A 144 0.37 31.74 17.93
C GLU A 144 1.39 30.95 18.79
N GLY A 145 2.58 30.69 18.25
CA GLY A 145 3.64 29.94 18.94
C GLY A 145 3.47 28.41 18.93
N LYS A 146 2.46 27.88 18.22
CA LYS A 146 2.24 26.44 18.02
C LYS A 146 2.57 26.03 16.59
N LEU A 147 3.11 24.82 16.43
CA LEU A 147 3.40 24.21 15.14
C LEU A 147 2.12 23.58 14.58
N PHE A 148 1.72 24.03 13.39
CA PHE A 148 0.66 23.42 12.60
C PHE A 148 1.27 22.71 11.40
N VAL A 149 0.72 21.56 11.03
CA VAL A 149 1.20 20.71 9.95
C VAL A 149 0.06 20.29 9.05
N ALA A 150 0.33 20.02 7.78
CA ALA A 150 -0.64 19.42 6.86
C ALA A 150 0.06 18.39 5.94
N PRO A 151 -0.58 17.24 5.67
CA PRO A 151 0.01 16.18 4.88
C PRO A 151 0.10 16.57 3.40
N LEU A 152 1.18 16.14 2.75
CA LEU A 152 1.41 16.19 1.32
C LEU A 152 1.91 14.83 0.81
N LEU A 153 1.40 13.74 1.40
CA LEU A 153 1.82 12.37 1.12
C LEU A 153 1.49 11.89 -0.30
N TYR A 154 0.68 12.62 -1.06
CA TYR A 154 0.39 12.34 -2.46
C TYR A 154 1.51 12.81 -3.42
N ILE A 155 2.53 13.53 -2.92
CA ILE A 155 3.67 13.94 -3.74
C ILE A 155 4.35 12.70 -4.32
N ASN A 156 4.71 12.75 -5.61
CA ASN A 156 5.41 11.65 -6.26
C ASN A 156 6.85 11.56 -5.70
N PRO A 157 7.37 10.35 -5.39
CA PRO A 157 8.73 10.20 -4.91
C PRO A 157 9.80 10.89 -5.77
N PHE A 158 9.62 10.95 -7.09
CA PHE A 158 10.54 11.64 -8.00
C PHE A 158 10.67 13.15 -7.76
N ASP A 159 9.69 13.77 -7.10
CA ASP A 159 9.72 15.21 -6.82
C ASP A 159 10.57 15.55 -5.59
N VAL A 160 10.81 14.59 -4.69
CA VAL A 160 11.43 14.85 -3.38
C VAL A 160 12.64 13.97 -3.07
N LEU A 161 12.71 12.76 -3.62
CA LEU A 161 13.84 11.86 -3.44
C LEU A 161 14.88 12.03 -4.54
N ALA A 162 16.15 11.93 -4.14
CA ALA A 162 17.27 11.95 -5.06
C ALA A 162 17.55 10.55 -5.61
N PHE A 163 16.82 10.20 -6.67
CA PHE A 163 17.10 9.02 -7.50
C PHE A 163 18.23 9.29 -8.48
N ASP A 164 19.10 8.32 -8.69
CA ASP A 164 19.94 8.30 -9.88
C ASP A 164 19.15 7.77 -11.10
N LYS A 165 19.80 7.71 -12.25
CA LYS A 165 19.11 7.38 -13.51
C LYS A 165 18.59 5.95 -13.56
N LEU A 166 19.32 5.00 -12.97
CA LEU A 166 18.92 3.60 -13.03
C LEU A 166 17.78 3.36 -12.06
N GLU A 167 17.94 3.84 -10.83
CA GLU A 167 16.90 3.75 -9.80
C GLU A 167 15.62 4.47 -10.24
N ALA A 168 15.72 5.59 -10.98
CA ALA A 168 14.53 6.27 -11.48
C ALA A 168 13.77 5.45 -12.54
N ILE A 169 14.45 4.60 -13.29
CA ILE A 169 13.82 3.69 -14.26
C ILE A 169 13.18 2.52 -13.52
N GLU A 170 13.88 1.94 -12.54
CA GLU A 170 13.39 0.85 -11.70
C GLU A 170 12.16 1.30 -10.90
N GLU A 171 12.25 2.44 -10.21
CA GLU A 171 11.13 3.03 -9.47
C GLU A 171 9.93 3.36 -10.36
N ALA A 172 10.15 3.76 -11.62
CA ALA A 172 9.05 4.02 -12.54
C ALA A 172 8.33 2.73 -12.97
N ALA A 173 9.08 1.63 -13.10
CA ALA A 173 8.50 0.31 -13.36
C ALA A 173 7.75 -0.21 -12.13
N ASP A 174 8.32 -0.03 -10.94
CA ASP A 174 7.65 -0.44 -9.71
C ASP A 174 6.39 0.37 -9.44
N GLN A 175 6.41 1.69 -9.67
CA GLN A 175 5.21 2.54 -9.59
C GLN A 175 4.11 2.08 -10.55
N ARG A 176 4.48 1.57 -11.74
CA ARG A 176 3.51 0.97 -12.66
C ARG A 176 2.92 -0.31 -12.05
N GLY A 177 3.75 -1.19 -11.49
CA GLY A 177 3.30 -2.40 -10.79
C GLY A 177 2.37 -2.10 -9.60
N ASP A 178 2.68 -1.08 -8.79
CA ASP A 178 1.84 -0.64 -7.68
C ASP A 178 0.43 -0.22 -8.17
N LEU A 179 0.37 0.47 -9.33
CA LEU A 179 -0.90 0.92 -9.91
C LEU A 179 -1.68 -0.22 -10.57
N GLU A 180 -0.98 -1.19 -11.16
CA GLU A 180 -1.56 -2.42 -11.69
C GLU A 180 -2.24 -3.22 -10.57
N GLU A 181 -1.52 -3.47 -9.47
CA GLU A 181 -2.04 -4.14 -8.29
C GLU A 181 -3.27 -3.44 -7.72
N LEU A 182 -3.18 -2.12 -7.48
CA LEU A 182 -4.32 -1.35 -6.97
C LEU A 182 -5.53 -1.38 -7.93
N THR A 183 -5.28 -1.42 -9.23
CA THR A 183 -6.36 -1.54 -10.23
C THR A 183 -7.01 -2.92 -10.18
N ALA A 184 -6.23 -3.99 -10.06
CA ALA A 184 -6.73 -5.35 -9.91
C ALA A 184 -7.57 -5.52 -8.63
N ILE A 185 -7.06 -5.01 -7.51
CA ILE A 185 -7.75 -4.98 -6.22
C ILE A 185 -9.09 -4.24 -6.34
N ALA A 186 -9.10 -3.06 -6.97
CA ALA A 186 -10.32 -2.28 -7.15
C ALA A 186 -11.34 -2.97 -8.06
N ILE A 187 -10.90 -3.59 -9.16
CA ILE A 187 -11.77 -4.38 -10.04
C ILE A 187 -12.43 -5.50 -9.24
N ARG A 188 -11.66 -6.24 -8.43
CA ARG A 188 -12.17 -7.33 -7.60
C ARG A 188 -13.19 -6.84 -6.59
N ARG A 189 -12.84 -5.81 -5.80
CA ARG A 189 -13.67 -5.29 -4.70
C ARG A 189 -14.97 -4.69 -5.21
N ILE A 190 -14.92 -3.85 -6.24
CA ILE A 190 -16.12 -3.25 -6.84
C ILE A 190 -16.93 -4.30 -7.58
N GLY A 191 -16.27 -5.25 -8.24
CA GLY A 191 -16.90 -6.33 -8.97
C GLY A 191 -17.54 -7.41 -8.10
N GLY A 192 -17.22 -7.45 -6.80
CA GLY A 192 -17.65 -8.51 -5.90
C GLY A 192 -17.15 -9.89 -6.35
N VAL A 193 -15.90 -9.96 -6.81
CA VAL A 193 -15.29 -11.21 -7.29
C VAL A 193 -14.73 -11.98 -6.11
N ASP A 194 -15.36 -13.10 -5.78
CA ASP A 194 -14.87 -14.07 -4.79
C ASP A 194 -13.78 -14.97 -5.41
N TYR A 195 -12.90 -15.54 -4.58
CA TYR A 195 -11.91 -16.55 -4.99
C TYR A 195 -12.12 -17.90 -4.30
N GLU A 196 -11.60 -18.92 -4.99
CA GLU A 196 -11.35 -20.24 -4.45
C GLU A 196 -9.82 -20.47 -4.38
N PHE A 197 -9.41 -21.49 -3.64
CA PHE A 197 -8.02 -21.97 -3.62
C PHE A 197 -7.96 -23.31 -4.33
N ASP A 198 -6.98 -23.48 -5.22
CA ASP A 198 -6.73 -24.78 -5.83
C ASP A 198 -6.01 -25.75 -4.87
N ASP A 199 -5.78 -26.99 -5.32
CA ASP A 199 -5.11 -28.03 -4.52
C ASP A 199 -3.63 -27.68 -4.19
N GLU A 200 -3.06 -26.68 -4.88
CA GLU A 200 -1.70 -26.17 -4.68
C GLU A 200 -1.69 -24.89 -3.82
N GLY A 201 -2.86 -24.40 -3.39
CA GLY A 201 -3.01 -23.19 -2.58
C GLY A 201 -2.99 -21.90 -3.38
N HIS A 202 -3.07 -21.95 -4.71
CA HIS A 202 -3.14 -20.75 -5.55
C HIS A 202 -4.55 -20.18 -5.60
N PHE A 203 -4.64 -18.85 -5.68
CA PHE A 203 -5.89 -18.13 -5.87
C PHE A 203 -6.44 -18.40 -7.28
N VAL A 204 -7.67 -18.89 -7.36
CA VAL A 204 -8.35 -19.17 -8.63
C VAL A 204 -9.76 -18.61 -8.62
N LEU A 205 -10.26 -18.23 -9.80
CA LEU A 205 -11.65 -17.80 -9.94
C LEU A 205 -12.62 -18.99 -9.75
N PRO A 206 -13.85 -18.74 -9.26
CA PRO A 206 -14.81 -19.79 -8.96
C PRO A 206 -15.04 -20.76 -10.12
N GLY A 207 -14.88 -22.05 -9.85
CA GLY A 207 -15.04 -23.10 -10.87
C GLY A 207 -13.96 -23.09 -11.97
N ASN A 208 -12.76 -22.57 -11.66
CA ASN A 208 -11.61 -22.44 -12.59
C ASN A 208 -11.93 -21.60 -13.83
N ALA A 209 -12.69 -20.51 -13.64
CA ALA A 209 -12.96 -19.56 -14.71
C ALA A 209 -11.67 -18.86 -15.15
N LYS A 210 -11.57 -18.53 -16.46
CA LYS A 210 -10.43 -17.80 -17.04
C LYS A 210 -10.58 -16.29 -17.09
N SER A 211 -11.73 -15.80 -16.63
CA SER A 211 -12.00 -14.38 -16.51
C SER A 211 -13.24 -14.14 -15.66
N ALA A 212 -13.31 -12.96 -15.07
CA ALA A 212 -14.50 -12.43 -14.42
C ALA A 212 -15.06 -11.26 -15.24
N THR A 213 -16.39 -11.16 -15.34
CA THR A 213 -17.06 -10.03 -15.99
C THR A 213 -17.80 -9.22 -14.95
N VAL A 214 -17.44 -7.94 -14.82
CA VAL A 214 -17.91 -7.03 -13.78
C VAL A 214 -18.49 -5.76 -14.40
N THR A 215 -19.41 -5.11 -13.70
CA THR A 215 -19.94 -3.79 -14.09
C THR A 215 -19.33 -2.74 -13.17
N VAL A 216 -18.63 -1.76 -13.76
CA VAL A 216 -17.81 -0.79 -13.03
C VAL A 216 -17.94 0.60 -13.66
N SER A 217 -17.44 1.63 -12.97
CA SER A 217 -17.19 2.96 -13.55
C SER A 217 -15.76 3.39 -13.19
N LEU A 218 -15.17 4.30 -13.98
CA LEU A 218 -13.84 4.85 -13.65
C LEU A 218 -13.85 5.58 -12.30
N ALA A 219 -14.98 6.22 -11.95
CA ALA A 219 -15.15 6.87 -10.65
C ALA A 219 -15.08 5.89 -9.48
N ALA A 220 -15.78 4.75 -9.57
CA ALA A 220 -15.81 3.76 -8.49
C ALA A 220 -14.44 3.08 -8.30
N LEU A 221 -13.78 2.72 -9.41
CA LEU A 221 -12.43 2.14 -9.35
C LEU A 221 -11.40 3.12 -8.77
N ALA A 222 -11.48 4.40 -9.16
CA ALA A 222 -10.62 5.46 -8.64
C ALA A 222 -10.80 5.70 -7.14
N ASP A 223 -12.04 5.69 -6.67
CA ASP A 223 -12.37 5.88 -5.25
C ASP A 223 -11.85 4.72 -4.41
N ASP A 224 -12.06 3.46 -4.84
CA ASP A 224 -11.59 2.28 -4.11
C ASP A 224 -10.05 2.15 -4.13
N ALA A 225 -9.42 2.37 -5.29
CA ALA A 225 -7.95 2.35 -5.42
C ALA A 225 -7.24 3.55 -4.77
N GLY A 226 -7.99 4.60 -4.39
CA GLY A 226 -7.43 5.82 -3.81
C GLY A 226 -6.57 6.66 -4.77
N VAL A 227 -6.78 6.54 -6.09
CA VAL A 227 -6.03 7.26 -7.13
C VAL A 227 -6.96 7.99 -8.11
N PRO A 228 -6.53 9.06 -8.79
CA PRO A 228 -7.40 9.80 -9.72
C PRO A 228 -7.92 8.93 -10.88
N ALA A 229 -9.17 9.13 -11.30
CA ALA A 229 -9.77 8.41 -12.44
C ALA A 229 -8.95 8.43 -13.75
N PRO A 230 -8.23 9.51 -14.12
CA PRO A 230 -7.33 9.46 -15.28
C PRO A 230 -6.17 8.45 -15.14
N VAL A 231 -5.69 8.19 -13.92
CA VAL A 231 -4.64 7.19 -13.64
C VAL A 231 -5.21 5.79 -13.84
N ILE A 232 -6.39 5.50 -13.26
CA ILE A 232 -7.10 4.23 -13.49
C ILE A 232 -7.39 4.01 -14.97
N ARG A 233 -7.83 5.05 -15.69
CA ARG A 233 -8.05 4.94 -17.14
C ARG A 233 -6.78 4.53 -17.86
N GLY A 234 -5.65 5.18 -17.57
CA GLY A 234 -4.37 4.84 -18.18
C GLY A 234 -3.98 3.39 -17.91
N MET A 235 -4.11 2.95 -16.67
CA MET A 235 -3.78 1.58 -16.27
C MET A 235 -4.70 0.54 -16.93
N LEU A 236 -6.02 0.78 -16.98
CA LEU A 236 -6.95 -0.10 -17.69
C LEU A 236 -6.66 -0.19 -19.20
N MET A 237 -6.17 0.90 -19.82
CA MET A 237 -5.77 0.87 -21.22
C MET A 237 -4.50 0.03 -21.43
N GLU A 238 -3.51 0.17 -20.55
CA GLU A 238 -2.28 -0.61 -20.57
C GLU A 238 -2.56 -2.10 -20.37
N LEU A 239 -3.34 -2.45 -19.36
CA LEU A 239 -3.80 -3.81 -19.12
C LEU A 239 -4.64 -4.40 -20.27
N ALA A 240 -5.38 -3.55 -20.99
CA ALA A 240 -6.09 -3.98 -22.19
C ALA A 240 -5.17 -4.22 -23.40
N GLU A 241 -4.04 -3.52 -23.48
CA GLU A 241 -3.01 -3.79 -24.49
C GLU A 241 -2.31 -5.13 -24.23
N ASP A 242 -2.09 -5.47 -22.96
CA ASP A 242 -1.49 -6.74 -22.52
C ASP A 242 -2.48 -7.93 -22.58
N GLY A 243 -3.78 -7.63 -22.68
CA GLY A 243 -4.85 -8.62 -22.87
C GLY A 243 -5.46 -9.13 -21.57
N ASP A 244 -5.05 -8.56 -20.44
CA ASP A 244 -5.56 -8.88 -19.11
C ASP A 244 -6.96 -8.34 -18.86
N VAL A 245 -7.35 -7.31 -19.61
CA VAL A 245 -8.65 -6.68 -19.43
C VAL A 245 -9.28 -6.31 -20.77
N ALA A 246 -10.61 -6.40 -20.85
CA ALA A 246 -11.38 -5.98 -22.01
C ALA A 246 -12.62 -5.18 -21.58
N GLY A 247 -12.75 -3.96 -22.11
CA GLY A 247 -13.94 -3.12 -21.94
C GLY A 247 -15.01 -3.42 -22.99
N SER A 248 -16.28 -3.36 -22.59
CA SER A 248 -17.43 -3.30 -23.51
C SER A 248 -17.54 -1.97 -24.27
N VAL A 249 -16.70 -1.00 -23.90
CA VAL A 249 -16.62 0.37 -24.43
C VAL A 249 -15.16 0.71 -24.73
N ASP A 250 -14.95 1.80 -25.46
CA ASP A 250 -13.62 2.40 -25.59
C ASP A 250 -13.21 3.04 -24.26
N LEU A 251 -12.22 2.45 -23.59
CA LEU A 251 -11.70 2.91 -22.30
C LEU A 251 -11.09 4.32 -22.38
N GLY A 252 -10.60 4.74 -23.55
CA GLY A 252 -10.04 6.06 -23.77
C GLY A 252 -11.11 7.16 -23.77
N GLU A 253 -12.34 6.82 -24.15
CA GLU A 253 -13.43 7.78 -24.37
C GLU A 253 -14.56 7.69 -23.34
N VAL A 254 -14.69 6.58 -22.60
CA VAL A 254 -15.78 6.39 -21.63
C VAL A 254 -15.81 7.51 -20.57
N PRO A 255 -16.97 8.16 -20.36
CA PRO A 255 -17.10 9.17 -19.30
C PRO A 255 -16.82 8.59 -17.91
N VAL A 256 -16.23 9.40 -17.03
CA VAL A 256 -15.76 8.94 -15.70
C VAL A 256 -16.88 8.33 -14.85
N ALA A 257 -18.09 8.85 -14.96
CA ALA A 257 -19.25 8.43 -14.17
C ALA A 257 -20.11 7.35 -14.85
N ASP A 258 -19.85 7.03 -16.12
CA ASP A 258 -20.67 6.07 -16.85
C ASP A 258 -20.25 4.64 -16.48
N GLU A 259 -21.25 3.78 -16.26
CA GLU A 259 -21.01 2.36 -16.04
C GLU A 259 -20.73 1.64 -17.35
N PHE A 260 -19.82 0.67 -17.29
CA PHE A 260 -19.51 -0.21 -18.39
C PHE A 260 -19.15 -1.60 -17.87
N THR A 261 -19.31 -2.59 -18.74
CA THR A 261 -18.87 -3.95 -18.47
C THR A 261 -17.38 -4.08 -18.76
N LEU A 262 -16.64 -4.67 -17.84
CA LEU A 262 -15.22 -4.98 -17.91
C LEU A 262 -15.05 -6.49 -17.72
N THR A 263 -14.24 -7.13 -18.56
CA THR A 263 -13.82 -8.53 -18.39
C THR A 263 -12.35 -8.54 -18.00
N ALA A 264 -11.99 -9.13 -16.87
CA ALA A 264 -10.61 -9.22 -16.37
C ALA A 264 -10.16 -10.69 -16.31
N SER A 265 -8.90 -10.96 -16.65
CA SER A 265 -8.28 -12.30 -16.70
C SER A 265 -8.12 -12.91 -15.30
N ASP A 266 -8.05 -14.24 -15.21
CA ASP A 266 -7.65 -14.92 -13.97
C ASP A 266 -6.19 -14.65 -13.61
N ASP A 267 -5.30 -14.47 -14.60
CA ASP A 267 -3.89 -14.16 -14.38
C ASP A 267 -3.72 -12.82 -13.63
N LEU A 268 -4.42 -11.75 -14.07
CA LEU A 268 -4.41 -10.45 -13.37
C LEU A 268 -5.02 -10.55 -11.97
N LEU A 269 -6.21 -11.15 -11.89
CA LEU A 269 -6.99 -11.18 -10.66
C LEU A 269 -6.35 -12.09 -9.59
N GLY A 270 -5.78 -13.22 -10.01
CA GLY A 270 -5.08 -14.18 -9.15
C GLY A 270 -3.65 -13.75 -8.80
N GLY A 271 -3.03 -12.89 -9.62
CA GLY A 271 -1.69 -12.34 -9.36
C GLY A 271 -1.62 -11.41 -8.15
N TYR A 272 -2.75 -10.81 -7.74
CA TYR A 272 -2.84 -9.83 -6.66
C TYR A 272 -3.87 -10.25 -5.60
N PRO A 273 -3.52 -11.22 -4.73
CA PRO A 273 -4.47 -11.80 -3.80
C PRO A 273 -4.86 -10.87 -2.65
N ASN A 274 -3.96 -9.97 -2.24
CA ASN A 274 -4.14 -9.07 -1.10
C ASN A 274 -5.24 -8.04 -1.34
N ASP A 275 -5.97 -7.65 -0.28
CA ASP A 275 -7.08 -6.66 -0.34
C ASP A 275 -6.64 -5.19 -0.29
N GLU A 276 -5.33 -4.98 -0.20
CA GLU A 276 -4.65 -3.70 -0.19
C GLU A 276 -3.20 -3.88 -0.68
N LEU A 277 -2.59 -2.79 -1.12
CA LEU A 277 -1.17 -2.78 -1.45
C LEU A 277 -0.37 -2.87 -0.14
N LEU A 278 0.36 -3.98 0.03
CA LEU A 278 1.13 -4.24 1.25
C LEU A 278 2.58 -3.77 1.10
N PRO A 279 3.23 -3.34 2.19
CA PRO A 279 4.68 -3.23 2.21
C PRO A 279 5.34 -4.56 1.79
N PRO A 280 6.47 -4.54 1.06
CA PRO A 280 7.07 -5.75 0.50
C PRO A 280 7.26 -6.89 1.52
N GLU A 281 7.73 -6.58 2.72
CA GLU A 281 7.94 -7.57 3.79
C GLU A 281 6.65 -8.14 4.41
N HIS A 282 5.49 -7.72 3.92
CA HIS A 282 4.16 -8.19 4.33
C HIS A 282 3.36 -8.78 3.17
N ALA A 283 3.92 -8.81 1.96
CA ALA A 283 3.23 -9.19 0.73
C ALA A 283 3.19 -10.71 0.48
#